data_AF-A0A3E1D3D9-F1
#
_entry.id   AF-A0A3E1D3D9-F1
#
_cell.length_a   1.000
_cell.length_b   1.000
_cell.length_c   1.000
_cell.angle_alpha   90.00
_cell.angle_beta   90.00
_cell.angle_gamma   90.00
#
_symmetry.space_group_name_H-M   'P 1'
#
loop_
_entity.id
_entity.type
_entity.pdbx_description
1 polymer ?
#
loop_
_entity_poly.entity_id
_entity_poly.type
_entity_poly.pdbx_seq_one_letter_code
_entity_poly.pdbx_strand_id
1 'polypeptide(L)'
;MTTKTKIFQFMALGVLGLILQACGTPEVIIKKEDTRLPAGYKAGDSDQTNTASIKWKDFFDDPNLLSLLDIAVVNNKEINIMMQRISVAQNEIQARKGEYLPFVNIGAGAGGDKKGQFTRNGAVEENLPIANGRAFPTYLGDYHFGLFSTWEIDVWKKLRNAKQVAVLEYMASKEGKNFLVTNLVAEVAHSYYELLALDNQLKNLEQNISIQKNGLEMVKQLQLYARTTALAVRRYEAEVAKNKSKLYELNQHITVVENRINFLLGRAPQPIQRVSSGFMELKPKVLKTGIPSQLLQNRPDIRQAELELSAAALNIKVARANFYPSFSINAGIGFEAFALKYLINTPESLAASIAGELVAPLVNKNAIIAEYKNANAKQIQAAYEYEQSIIKAYTEVANQISNIDNLDKNYQLKTSQVEALAQSIDVANQLFKSARVDYLDVLLAQRDTLDAKKDLIETKQKQIDAMVDLYKSLGGGWQ
;
A
#
# COMPACT_ATOMS: atom_id res chain seq x y z
N MET A 1 0.11 -70.62 3.86
CA MET A 1 0.60 -69.37 3.23
C MET A 1 -0.51 -68.52 2.60
N THR A 2 -1.64 -69.09 2.21
CA THR A 2 -2.74 -68.41 1.47
C THR A 2 -3.66 -67.51 2.32
N THR A 3 -3.73 -67.72 3.64
CA THR A 3 -4.57 -66.93 4.55
C THR A 3 -4.01 -65.54 4.87
N LYS A 4 -2.68 -65.39 4.98
CA LYS A 4 -2.03 -64.10 5.22
C LYS A 4 -2.18 -63.14 4.03
N THR A 5 -2.11 -63.67 2.81
CA THR A 5 -2.26 -62.89 1.58
C THR A 5 -3.68 -62.33 1.41
N LYS A 6 -4.70 -63.13 1.76
CA LYS A 6 -6.10 -62.68 1.73
C LYS A 6 -6.39 -61.60 2.77
N ILE A 7 -5.85 -61.71 3.98
CA ILE A 7 -6.01 -60.67 5.02
C ILE A 7 -5.37 -59.34 4.59
N PHE A 8 -4.17 -59.38 4.00
CA PHE A 8 -3.54 -58.18 3.43
C PHE A 8 -4.36 -57.58 2.28
N GLN A 9 -4.95 -58.40 1.42
CA GLN A 9 -5.84 -57.94 0.34
C GLN A 9 -7.13 -57.31 0.87
N PHE A 10 -7.77 -57.89 1.87
CA PHE A 10 -8.97 -57.31 2.50
C PHE A 10 -8.66 -56.02 3.28
N MET A 11 -7.50 -55.96 3.95
CA MET A 11 -7.05 -54.74 4.62
C MET A 11 -6.72 -53.63 3.60
N ALA A 12 -6.07 -53.98 2.48
CA ALA A 12 -5.83 -53.04 1.38
C ALA A 12 -7.14 -52.55 0.72
N LEU A 13 -8.11 -53.44 0.49
CA LEU A 13 -9.44 -53.08 -0.03
C LEU A 13 -10.24 -52.21 0.96
N GLY A 14 -10.17 -52.49 2.26
CA GLY A 14 -10.80 -51.67 3.29
C GLY A 14 -10.20 -50.26 3.39
N VAL A 15 -8.87 -50.16 3.32
CA VAL A 15 -8.15 -48.88 3.25
C VAL A 15 -8.52 -48.13 1.97
N LEU A 16 -8.59 -48.81 0.82
CA LEU A 16 -9.00 -48.21 -0.45
C LEU A 16 -10.45 -47.69 -0.40
N GLY A 17 -11.37 -48.43 0.21
CA GLY A 17 -12.77 -48.03 0.41
C GLY A 17 -12.93 -46.81 1.33
N LEU A 18 -12.14 -46.72 2.40
CA LEU A 18 -12.12 -45.56 3.30
C LEU A 18 -11.50 -44.32 2.64
N ILE A 19 -10.49 -44.50 1.79
CA ILE A 19 -9.89 -43.41 0.99
C ILE A 19 -10.89 -42.86 -0.03
N LEU A 20 -11.73 -43.70 -0.65
CA LEU A 20 -12.75 -43.27 -1.61
C LEU A 20 -13.86 -42.43 -0.96
N GLN A 21 -14.29 -42.77 0.26
CA GLN A 21 -15.24 -41.95 1.05
C GLN A 21 -14.59 -40.65 1.57
N ALA A 22 -13.27 -40.63 1.74
CA ALA A 22 -12.55 -39.45 2.20
C ALA A 22 -12.35 -38.38 1.11
N CYS A 23 -12.40 -38.78 -0.17
CA CYS A 23 -12.06 -37.96 -1.34
C CYS A 23 -13.19 -37.06 -1.90
N GLY A 24 -14.34 -36.96 -1.20
CA GLY A 24 -15.41 -36.02 -1.58
C GLY A 24 -14.99 -34.57 -1.36
N THR A 25 -14.30 -33.97 -2.33
CA THR A 25 -13.97 -32.53 -2.30
C THR A 25 -15.12 -31.72 -2.86
N PRO A 26 -15.54 -30.63 -2.19
CA PRO A 26 -16.49 -29.70 -2.78
C PRO A 26 -15.98 -29.16 -4.12
N GLU A 27 -16.91 -28.75 -4.98
CA GLU A 27 -16.61 -28.10 -6.25
C GLU A 27 -15.85 -26.78 -6.00
N VAL A 28 -14.94 -26.44 -6.91
CA VAL A 28 -14.15 -25.20 -6.85
C VAL A 28 -14.94 -24.12 -7.56
N ILE A 29 -15.39 -23.12 -6.81
CA ILE A 29 -16.06 -21.95 -7.38
C ILE A 29 -15.00 -20.85 -7.46
N ILE A 30 -14.31 -20.76 -8.59
CA ILE A 30 -13.44 -19.63 -8.90
C ILE A 30 -14.27 -18.59 -9.64
N LYS A 31 -14.37 -17.39 -9.08
CA LYS A 31 -14.93 -16.26 -9.82
C LYS A 31 -13.93 -15.82 -10.88
N LYS A 32 -14.39 -15.78 -12.13
CA LYS A 32 -13.69 -15.08 -13.22
C LYS A 32 -13.96 -13.58 -13.10
N GLU A 33 -12.89 -12.82 -13.18
CA GLU A 33 -12.87 -11.37 -13.17
C GLU A 33 -13.40 -10.77 -14.48
N ASP A 34 -14.05 -9.61 -14.38
CA ASP A 34 -14.50 -8.79 -15.50
C ASP A 34 -13.57 -7.59 -15.70
N THR A 35 -12.74 -7.65 -16.75
CA THR A 35 -11.78 -6.58 -17.08
C THR A 35 -12.23 -5.71 -18.24
N ARG A 36 -13.53 -5.71 -18.59
CA ARG A 36 -14.03 -4.95 -19.74
C ARG A 36 -13.97 -3.46 -19.46
N LEU A 37 -13.21 -2.74 -20.29
CA LEU A 37 -13.12 -1.28 -20.31
C LEU A 37 -13.64 -0.73 -21.64
N PRO A 38 -14.13 0.52 -21.68
CA PRO A 38 -14.40 1.23 -22.92
C PRO A 38 -13.15 1.34 -23.81
N ALA A 39 -13.34 1.48 -25.12
CA ALA A 39 -12.23 1.54 -26.08
C ALA A 39 -11.36 2.81 -25.95
N GLY A 40 -11.93 3.92 -25.45
CA GLY A 40 -11.25 5.19 -25.27
C GLY A 40 -11.95 6.05 -24.21
N TYR A 41 -11.24 7.06 -23.69
CA TYR A 41 -11.78 8.01 -22.71
C TYR A 41 -12.69 9.08 -23.34
N LYS A 42 -12.45 9.39 -24.62
CA LYS A 42 -13.28 10.27 -25.45
C LYS A 42 -13.62 9.56 -26.76
N ALA A 43 -14.78 9.85 -27.34
CA ALA A 43 -15.18 9.27 -28.61
C ALA A 43 -14.22 9.69 -29.73
N GLY A 44 -13.68 8.72 -30.47
CA GLY A 44 -12.75 8.94 -31.58
C GLY A 44 -11.28 9.07 -31.21
N ASP A 45 -10.91 8.97 -29.93
CA ASP A 45 -9.52 8.96 -29.51
C ASP A 45 -8.92 7.55 -29.61
N SER A 46 -7.84 7.41 -30.36
CA SER A 46 -7.13 6.14 -30.58
C SER A 46 -5.60 6.28 -30.43
N ASP A 47 -5.13 7.42 -29.92
CA ASP A 47 -3.70 7.63 -29.65
C ASP A 47 -3.25 6.68 -28.54
N GLN A 48 -2.29 5.80 -28.85
CA GLN A 48 -1.73 4.85 -27.89
C GLN A 48 -0.57 5.44 -27.09
N THR A 49 -0.13 6.65 -27.42
CA THR A 49 0.94 7.35 -26.69
C THR A 49 0.48 7.63 -25.27
N ASN A 50 1.28 7.25 -24.27
CA ASN A 50 0.88 7.36 -22.86
C ASN A 50 1.99 8.02 -22.03
N THR A 51 1.62 9.11 -21.36
CA THR A 51 2.50 9.90 -20.49
C THR A 51 2.93 9.13 -19.23
N ALA A 52 2.23 8.06 -18.85
CA ALA A 52 2.59 7.22 -17.69
C ALA A 52 4.02 6.64 -17.75
N SER A 53 4.57 6.50 -18.96
CA SER A 53 5.93 5.99 -19.20
C SER A 53 7.05 7.01 -19.00
N ILE A 54 6.70 8.30 -18.90
CA ILE A 54 7.66 9.37 -18.62
C ILE A 54 8.06 9.25 -17.15
N LYS A 55 9.36 9.31 -16.84
CA LYS A 55 9.85 9.31 -15.47
C LYS A 55 9.49 10.61 -14.78
N TRP A 56 9.25 10.59 -13.47
CA TRP A 56 8.87 11.82 -12.77
C TRP A 56 9.96 12.91 -12.86
N LYS A 57 11.24 12.51 -12.98
CA LYS A 57 12.37 13.44 -13.18
C LYS A 57 12.30 14.22 -14.48
N ASP A 58 11.73 13.62 -15.52
CA ASP A 58 11.57 14.25 -16.85
C ASP A 58 10.20 14.95 -16.97
N PHE A 59 9.27 14.62 -16.07
CA PHE A 59 7.93 15.21 -16.03
C PHE A 59 7.90 16.59 -15.36
N PHE A 60 8.64 16.78 -14.26
CA PHE A 60 8.70 18.06 -13.55
C PHE A 60 9.90 18.90 -13.98
N ASP A 61 9.68 20.18 -14.29
CA ASP A 61 10.74 21.06 -14.80
C ASP A 61 11.44 21.89 -13.70
N ASP A 62 10.81 22.06 -12.53
CA ASP A 62 11.35 22.90 -11.45
C ASP A 62 12.44 22.16 -10.65
N PRO A 63 13.69 22.66 -10.64
CA PRO A 63 14.79 21.99 -9.94
C PRO A 63 14.61 21.94 -8.42
N ASN A 64 13.91 22.90 -7.80
CA ASN A 64 13.63 22.85 -6.37
C ASN A 64 12.64 21.72 -6.07
N LEU A 65 11.58 21.58 -6.87
CA LEU A 65 10.63 20.47 -6.74
C LEU A 65 11.33 19.12 -6.93
N LEU A 66 12.15 18.98 -7.97
CA LEU A 66 12.92 17.75 -8.21
C LEU A 66 13.81 17.39 -7.02
N SER A 67 14.48 18.36 -6.41
CA SER A 67 15.28 18.14 -5.20
C SER A 67 14.44 17.67 -4.02
N LEU A 68 13.24 18.22 -3.82
CA LEU A 68 12.33 17.78 -2.75
C LEU A 68 11.83 16.35 -3.00
N LEU A 69 11.49 16.01 -4.25
CA LEU A 69 11.06 14.66 -4.64
C LEU A 69 12.17 13.61 -4.40
N ASP A 70 13.42 13.92 -4.78
CA ASP A 70 14.57 13.03 -4.53
C ASP A 70 14.76 12.77 -3.02
N ILE A 71 14.64 13.82 -2.19
CA ILE A 71 14.74 13.69 -0.73
C ILE A 71 13.56 12.88 -0.18
N ALA A 72 12.33 13.11 -0.67
CA ALA A 72 11.12 12.42 -0.22
C ALA A 72 11.21 10.91 -0.46
N VAL A 73 11.53 10.49 -1.68
CA VAL A 73 11.56 9.06 -2.05
C VAL A 73 12.58 8.28 -1.22
N VAL A 74 13.69 8.91 -0.81
CA VAL A 74 14.73 8.28 -0.01
C VAL A 74 14.40 8.29 1.49
N ASN A 75 13.90 9.41 2.03
CA ASN A 75 13.82 9.63 3.47
C ASN A 75 12.43 9.41 4.08
N ASN A 76 11.38 9.38 3.26
CA ASN A 76 10.01 9.19 3.73
C ASN A 76 9.87 7.90 4.55
N LYS A 77 9.26 8.00 5.73
CA LYS A 77 9.18 6.88 6.67
C LYS A 77 8.19 5.81 6.25
N GLU A 78 7.13 6.16 5.51
CA GLU A 78 6.17 5.19 4.99
C GLU A 78 6.80 4.30 3.92
N ILE A 79 7.62 4.88 3.01
CA ILE A 79 8.40 4.09 2.05
C ILE A 79 9.37 3.15 2.79
N ASN A 80 10.07 3.66 3.79
CA ASN A 80 11.00 2.84 4.57
C ASN A 80 10.30 1.69 5.32
N ILE A 81 9.11 1.92 5.89
CA ILE A 81 8.26 0.87 6.46
C ILE A 81 7.84 -0.13 5.39
N MET A 82 7.44 0.34 4.20
CA MET A 82 7.04 -0.54 3.10
C MET A 82 8.20 -1.42 2.61
N MET A 83 9.43 -0.90 2.59
CA MET A 83 10.62 -1.71 2.31
C MET A 83 10.82 -2.84 3.33
N GLN A 84 10.51 -2.60 4.61
CA GLN A 84 10.54 -3.67 5.62
C GLN A 84 9.42 -4.70 5.41
N ARG A 85 8.21 -4.27 5.00
CA ARG A 85 7.12 -5.19 4.63
C ARG A 85 7.50 -6.09 3.45
N ILE A 86 8.19 -5.54 2.45
CA ILE A 86 8.76 -6.33 1.33
C ILE A 86 9.78 -7.34 1.86
N SER A 87 10.65 -6.95 2.80
CA SER A 87 11.62 -7.87 3.42
C SER A 87 10.94 -8.99 4.20
N VAL A 88 9.84 -8.69 4.92
CA VAL A 88 9.03 -9.71 5.61
C VAL A 88 8.43 -10.70 4.60
N ALA A 89 7.82 -10.20 3.52
CA ALA A 89 7.28 -11.05 2.46
C ALA A 89 8.36 -11.91 1.78
N GLN A 90 9.56 -11.37 1.59
CA GLN A 90 10.70 -12.12 1.07
C GLN A 90 11.15 -13.25 2.01
N ASN A 91 11.18 -12.98 3.32
CA ASN A 91 11.54 -13.98 4.32
C ASN A 91 10.47 -15.09 4.43
N GLU A 92 9.20 -14.75 4.23
CA GLU A 92 8.11 -15.74 4.17
C GLU A 92 8.33 -16.75 3.03
N ILE A 93 8.83 -16.32 1.87
CA ILE A 93 9.21 -17.26 0.78
C ILE A 93 10.28 -18.25 1.27
N GLN A 94 11.26 -17.79 2.07
CA GLN A 94 12.30 -18.66 2.62
C GLN A 94 11.73 -19.63 3.64
N ALA A 95 10.83 -19.16 4.52
CA ALA A 95 10.13 -20.01 5.47
C ALA A 95 9.35 -21.13 4.77
N ARG A 96 8.53 -20.79 3.76
CA ARG A 96 7.78 -21.76 2.94
C ARG A 96 8.68 -22.70 2.13
N LYS A 97 9.85 -22.22 1.69
CA LYS A 97 10.85 -23.09 1.04
C LYS A 97 11.44 -24.09 2.04
N GLY A 98 11.63 -23.68 3.30
CA GLY A 98 12.08 -24.54 4.39
C GLY A 98 11.07 -25.63 4.75
N GLU A 99 9.77 -25.30 4.81
CA GLU A 99 8.68 -26.28 5.07
C GLU A 99 8.67 -27.46 4.08
N TYR A 100 9.18 -27.27 2.86
CA TYR A 100 9.27 -28.33 1.84
C TYR A 100 10.46 -29.29 2.02
N LEU A 101 11.44 -28.93 2.84
CA LEU A 101 12.67 -29.71 3.05
C LEU A 101 12.58 -30.56 4.33
N PRO A 102 13.41 -31.62 4.48
CA PRO A 102 13.50 -32.37 5.72
C PRO A 102 13.97 -31.48 6.88
N PHE A 103 13.27 -31.56 8.02
CA PHE A 103 13.69 -30.94 9.28
C PHE A 103 14.49 -31.95 10.09
N VAL A 104 15.78 -31.69 10.29
CA VAL A 104 16.65 -32.50 11.16
C VAL A 104 16.85 -31.77 12.48
N ASN A 105 16.43 -32.42 13.57
CA ASN A 105 16.54 -31.92 14.93
C ASN A 105 17.47 -32.82 15.75
N ILE A 106 18.17 -32.24 16.72
CA ILE A 106 18.84 -33.00 17.77
C ILE A 106 17.91 -33.08 18.98
N GLY A 107 17.74 -34.27 19.53
CA GLY A 107 16.88 -34.50 20.68
C GLY A 107 17.58 -35.37 21.72
N ALA A 108 17.35 -35.06 22.98
CA ALA A 108 17.66 -35.93 24.10
C ALA A 108 16.40 -36.10 24.93
N GLY A 109 16.12 -37.30 25.41
CA GLY A 109 15.03 -37.59 26.30
C GLY A 109 15.47 -38.53 27.41
N ALA A 110 14.81 -38.37 28.56
CA ALA A 110 14.94 -39.24 29.70
C ALA A 110 13.54 -39.52 30.22
N GLY A 111 13.09 -40.75 29.99
CA GLY A 111 11.87 -41.31 30.51
C GLY A 111 12.17 -42.32 31.61
N GLY A 112 11.12 -42.71 32.32
CA GLY A 112 11.17 -43.81 33.26
C GLY A 112 9.80 -44.44 33.34
N ASP A 113 9.76 -45.76 33.31
CA ASP A 113 8.53 -46.51 33.37
C ASP A 113 8.55 -47.48 34.56
N LYS A 114 7.41 -47.64 35.20
CA LYS A 114 7.19 -48.59 36.29
C LYS A 114 5.89 -49.32 36.02
N LYS A 115 5.99 -50.61 35.75
CA LYS A 115 4.81 -51.46 35.63
C LYS A 115 4.27 -51.82 37.01
N GLY A 116 2.94 -51.88 37.12
CA GLY A 116 2.29 -52.42 38.31
C GLY A 116 2.61 -53.91 38.46
N GLN A 117 3.03 -54.34 39.64
CA GLN A 117 3.51 -55.71 39.88
C GLN A 117 2.46 -56.78 39.52
N PHE A 118 1.18 -56.53 39.85
CA PHE A 118 0.08 -57.44 39.52
C PHE A 118 -0.51 -57.23 38.12
N THR A 119 0.34 -56.87 37.16
CA THR A 119 -0.02 -56.79 35.73
C THR A 119 0.81 -57.80 34.95
N ARG A 120 0.36 -58.16 33.75
CA ARG A 120 1.13 -59.07 32.87
C ARG A 120 2.57 -58.62 32.68
N ASN A 121 2.79 -57.33 32.44
CA ASN A 121 4.14 -56.81 32.19
C ASN A 121 4.98 -56.81 33.49
N GLY A 122 4.40 -56.43 34.64
CA GLY A 122 5.10 -56.48 35.92
C GLY A 122 5.54 -57.89 36.34
N ALA A 123 4.68 -58.89 36.14
CA ALA A 123 5.02 -60.30 36.43
C ALA A 123 6.11 -60.85 35.49
N VAL A 124 6.15 -60.40 34.23
CA VAL A 124 7.19 -60.77 33.26
C VAL A 124 8.52 -60.10 33.62
N GLU A 125 8.51 -58.81 33.96
CA GLU A 125 9.68 -58.04 34.37
C GLU A 125 10.32 -58.63 35.64
N GLU A 126 9.53 -59.05 36.64
CA GLU A 126 10.03 -59.68 37.87
C GLU A 126 10.86 -60.96 37.62
N ASN A 127 10.61 -61.65 36.49
CA ASN A 127 11.26 -62.90 36.14
C ASN A 127 12.32 -62.78 35.03
N LEU A 128 12.59 -61.56 34.52
CA LEU A 128 13.55 -61.32 33.44
C LEU A 128 14.78 -60.54 33.92
N PRO A 129 16.01 -61.03 33.72
CA PRO A 129 17.22 -60.24 33.98
C PRO A 129 17.43 -59.20 32.87
N ILE A 130 17.82 -57.98 33.24
CA ILE A 130 18.02 -56.85 32.30
C ILE A 130 19.41 -56.85 31.62
N ALA A 131 20.39 -57.45 32.29
CA ALA A 131 21.75 -57.68 31.81
C ALA A 131 22.37 -58.78 32.69
N ASN A 132 23.43 -59.45 32.24
CA ASN A 132 24.07 -60.59 32.91
C ASN A 132 24.04 -60.51 34.46
N GLY A 133 23.16 -61.32 35.06
CA GLY A 133 23.02 -61.49 36.52
C GLY A 133 22.33 -60.36 37.28
N ARG A 134 21.71 -59.38 36.61
CA ARG A 134 21.00 -58.26 37.26
C ARG A 134 19.49 -58.38 37.11
N ALA A 135 18.79 -58.35 38.24
CA ALA A 135 17.33 -58.29 38.28
C ALA A 135 16.79 -57.06 37.55
N PHE A 136 15.56 -57.17 37.03
CA PHE A 136 14.87 -56.04 36.44
C PHE A 136 14.63 -54.94 37.50
N PRO A 137 14.99 -53.68 37.24
CA PRO A 137 14.81 -52.61 38.22
C PRO A 137 13.33 -52.26 38.38
N THR A 138 12.91 -51.87 39.59
CA THR A 138 11.53 -51.38 39.86
C THR A 138 11.16 -50.16 39.02
N TYR A 139 12.16 -49.38 38.60
CA TYR A 139 12.03 -48.26 37.69
C TYR A 139 12.99 -48.49 36.52
N LEU A 140 12.45 -48.67 35.33
CA LEU A 140 13.23 -48.81 34.12
C LEU A 140 13.42 -47.43 33.51
N GLY A 141 14.66 -46.94 33.46
CA GLY A 141 14.96 -45.72 32.71
C GLY A 141 14.79 -45.94 31.22
N ASP A 142 14.61 -44.86 30.48
CA ASP A 142 14.65 -44.82 29.03
C ASP A 142 15.36 -43.53 28.62
N TYR A 143 16.63 -43.65 28.26
CA TYR A 143 17.47 -42.51 27.90
C TYR A 143 17.76 -42.61 26.41
N HIS A 144 17.42 -41.56 25.66
CA HIS A 144 17.73 -41.49 24.24
C HIS A 144 18.40 -40.16 23.89
N PHE A 145 19.31 -40.20 22.93
CA PHE A 145 20.00 -39.03 22.40
C PHE A 145 20.33 -39.26 20.93
N GLY A 146 19.91 -38.35 20.05
CA GLY A 146 20.12 -38.56 18.63
C GLY A 146 19.61 -37.44 17.75
N LEU A 147 19.71 -37.69 16.45
CA LEU A 147 19.14 -36.88 15.39
C LEU A 147 17.82 -37.49 14.92
N PHE A 148 16.81 -36.64 14.77
CA PHE A 148 15.48 -37.00 14.30
C PHE A 148 15.14 -36.13 13.11
N SER A 149 14.71 -36.75 12.01
CA SER A 149 14.31 -36.08 10.78
C SER A 149 12.84 -36.31 10.50
N THR A 150 12.10 -35.25 10.17
CA THR A 150 10.73 -35.34 9.65
C THR A 150 10.64 -34.62 8.32
N TRP A 151 9.99 -35.25 7.34
CA TRP A 151 9.78 -34.66 6.02
C TRP A 151 8.42 -35.04 5.44
N GLU A 152 7.66 -34.06 4.95
CA GLU A 152 6.39 -34.29 4.25
C GLU A 152 6.61 -34.35 2.74
N ILE A 153 6.14 -35.44 2.10
CA ILE A 153 6.15 -35.58 0.65
C ILE A 153 4.96 -34.83 0.07
N ASP A 154 5.24 -33.75 -0.65
CA ASP A 154 4.21 -32.88 -1.22
C ASP A 154 3.58 -33.42 -2.52
N VAL A 155 2.84 -34.53 -2.43
CA VAL A 155 2.16 -35.18 -3.57
C VAL A 155 1.10 -34.25 -4.18
N TRP A 156 0.37 -33.53 -3.33
CA TRP A 156 -0.77 -32.69 -3.72
C TRP A 156 -0.39 -31.24 -4.05
N LYS A 157 0.90 -30.92 -4.04
CA LYS A 157 1.44 -29.56 -4.24
C LYS A 157 0.96 -28.55 -3.17
N LYS A 158 0.55 -28.99 -1.99
CA LYS A 158 0.16 -28.12 -0.87
C LYS A 158 1.28 -27.15 -0.52
N LEU A 159 2.48 -27.66 -0.23
CA LEU A 159 3.64 -26.88 0.20
C LEU A 159 4.20 -26.04 -0.96
N ARG A 160 4.27 -26.62 -2.17
CA ARG A 160 4.71 -25.91 -3.38
C ARG A 160 3.78 -24.76 -3.76
N ASN A 161 2.46 -24.96 -3.68
CA ASN A 161 1.50 -23.88 -3.93
C ASN A 161 1.55 -22.82 -2.83
N ALA A 162 1.71 -23.20 -1.55
CA ALA A 162 1.87 -22.25 -0.45
C ALA A 162 3.12 -21.37 -0.61
N LYS A 163 4.24 -21.95 -1.05
CA LYS A 163 5.44 -21.18 -1.45
C LYS A 163 5.12 -20.23 -2.61
N GLN A 164 4.41 -20.68 -3.63
CA GLN A 164 4.07 -19.83 -4.79
C GLN A 164 3.12 -18.67 -4.39
N VAL A 165 2.21 -18.89 -3.44
CA VAL A 165 1.40 -17.81 -2.83
C VAL A 165 2.31 -16.75 -2.21
N ALA A 166 3.26 -17.15 -1.37
CA ALA A 166 4.21 -16.20 -0.76
C ALA A 166 5.04 -15.42 -1.80
N VAL A 167 5.37 -16.04 -2.94
CA VAL A 167 6.05 -15.36 -4.07
C VAL A 167 5.15 -14.30 -4.69
N LEU A 168 3.86 -14.60 -4.92
CA LEU A 168 2.92 -13.64 -5.48
C LEU A 168 2.64 -12.49 -4.51
N GLU A 169 2.49 -12.75 -3.21
CA GLU A 169 2.33 -11.72 -2.17
C GLU A 169 3.58 -10.83 -2.07
N TYR A 170 4.78 -11.39 -2.20
CA TYR A 170 6.00 -10.61 -2.32
C TYR A 170 6.02 -9.71 -3.56
N MET A 171 5.62 -10.22 -4.72
CA MET A 171 5.50 -9.41 -5.94
C MET A 171 4.45 -8.30 -5.77
N ALA A 172 3.29 -8.61 -5.19
CA ALA A 172 2.23 -7.64 -4.89
C ALA A 172 2.74 -6.53 -3.96
N SER A 173 3.53 -6.88 -2.95
CA SER A 173 4.14 -5.90 -2.04
C SER A 173 5.10 -4.94 -2.76
N LYS A 174 5.76 -5.37 -3.85
CA LYS A 174 6.57 -4.45 -4.68
C LYS A 174 5.71 -3.45 -5.44
N GLU A 175 4.58 -3.90 -5.99
CA GLU A 175 3.65 -3.00 -6.67
C GLU A 175 2.97 -2.04 -5.70
N GLY A 176 2.66 -2.47 -4.47
CA GLY A 176 2.20 -1.58 -3.41
C GLY A 176 3.21 -0.48 -3.05
N LYS A 177 4.52 -0.81 -3.06
CA LYS A 177 5.58 0.22 -2.92
C LYS A 177 5.56 1.19 -4.09
N ASN A 178 5.48 0.71 -5.33
CA ASN A 178 5.43 1.58 -6.51
C ASN A 178 4.22 2.52 -6.44
N PHE A 179 3.04 2.01 -6.05
CA PHE A 179 1.85 2.83 -5.85
C PHE A 179 2.05 3.89 -4.77
N LEU A 180 2.68 3.54 -3.64
CA LEU A 180 3.01 4.49 -2.58
C LEU A 180 3.95 5.60 -3.08
N VAL A 181 4.96 5.26 -3.89
CA VAL A 181 5.88 6.25 -4.50
C VAL A 181 5.12 7.19 -5.43
N THR A 182 4.25 6.66 -6.32
CA THR A 182 3.39 7.48 -7.18
C THR A 182 2.56 8.49 -6.38
N ASN A 183 1.95 8.06 -5.26
CA ASN A 183 1.18 8.95 -4.39
C ASN A 183 2.05 9.99 -3.70
N LEU A 184 3.20 9.59 -3.15
CA LEU A 184 4.14 10.50 -2.49
C LEU A 184 4.63 11.59 -3.44
N VAL A 185 4.99 11.23 -4.67
CA VAL A 185 5.44 12.19 -5.69
C VAL A 185 4.35 13.22 -5.99
N ALA A 186 3.10 12.76 -6.16
CA ALA A 186 1.97 13.67 -6.39
C ALA A 186 1.70 14.57 -5.17
N GLU A 187 1.74 14.04 -3.95
CA GLU A 187 1.46 14.80 -2.72
C GLU A 187 2.51 15.88 -2.44
N VAL A 188 3.79 15.58 -2.69
CA VAL A 188 4.88 16.56 -2.61
C VAL A 188 4.70 17.64 -3.68
N ALA A 189 4.36 17.26 -4.92
CA ALA A 189 4.11 18.21 -6.00
C ALA A 189 2.93 19.14 -5.71
N HIS A 190 1.77 18.60 -5.29
CA HIS A 190 0.62 19.42 -4.87
C HIS A 190 0.99 20.38 -3.74
N SER A 191 1.71 19.89 -2.74
CA SER A 191 2.14 20.73 -1.62
C SER A 191 3.07 21.85 -2.04
N TYR A 192 3.98 21.56 -2.97
CA TYR A 192 4.91 22.55 -3.52
C TYR A 192 4.18 23.62 -4.33
N TYR A 193 3.25 23.23 -5.21
CA TYR A 193 2.49 24.20 -6.01
C TYR A 193 1.48 25.00 -5.18
N GLU A 194 0.91 24.42 -4.12
CA GLU A 194 0.12 25.17 -3.12
C GLU A 194 0.99 26.25 -2.46
N LEU A 195 2.23 25.91 -2.12
CA LEU A 195 3.16 26.87 -1.52
C LEU A 195 3.51 28.02 -2.48
N LEU A 196 3.73 27.73 -3.77
CA LEU A 196 3.94 28.78 -4.78
C LEU A 196 2.71 29.66 -4.97
N ALA A 197 1.51 29.08 -4.92
CA ALA A 197 0.25 29.82 -5.00
C ALA A 197 0.09 30.76 -3.80
N LEU A 198 0.36 30.28 -2.58
CA LEU A 198 0.32 31.08 -1.35
C LEU A 198 1.33 32.24 -1.37
N ASP A 199 2.55 32.02 -1.84
CA ASP A 199 3.55 33.08 -2.01
C ASP A 199 3.04 34.19 -2.96
N ASN A 200 2.36 33.80 -4.04
CA ASN A 200 1.77 34.75 -5.00
C ASN A 200 0.57 35.51 -4.42
N GLN A 201 -0.26 34.84 -3.60
CA GLN A 201 -1.34 35.50 -2.86
C GLN A 201 -0.79 36.51 -1.84
N LEU A 202 0.25 36.12 -1.11
CA LEU A 202 0.94 36.98 -0.14
C LEU A 202 1.49 38.24 -0.82
N LYS A 203 2.21 38.07 -1.94
CA LYS A 203 2.74 39.18 -2.74
C LYS A 203 1.64 40.14 -3.23
N ASN A 204 0.54 39.60 -3.75
CA ASN A 204 -0.60 40.42 -4.18
C ASN A 204 -1.26 41.18 -3.02
N LEU A 205 -1.37 40.55 -1.85
CA LEU A 205 -1.93 41.16 -0.65
C LEU A 205 -1.03 42.28 -0.11
N GLU A 206 0.28 42.07 -0.05
CA GLU A 206 1.25 43.08 0.37
C GLU A 206 1.23 44.32 -0.53
N GLN A 207 1.20 44.11 -1.85
CA GLN A 207 1.05 45.19 -2.83
C GLN A 207 -0.27 45.95 -2.63
N ASN A 208 -1.38 45.23 -2.39
CA ASN A 208 -2.67 45.85 -2.14
C ASN A 208 -2.69 46.66 -0.84
N ILE A 209 -2.10 46.14 0.25
CA ILE A 209 -1.94 46.87 1.52
C ILE A 209 -1.14 48.16 1.31
N SER A 210 -0.08 48.13 0.51
CA SER A 210 0.70 49.34 0.18
C SER A 210 -0.16 50.38 -0.56
N ILE A 211 -0.92 49.95 -1.57
CA ILE A 211 -1.84 50.82 -2.31
C ILE A 211 -2.91 51.41 -1.38
N GLN A 212 -3.51 50.60 -0.51
CA GLN A 212 -4.54 51.04 0.43
C GLN A 212 -4.00 52.01 1.49
N LYS A 213 -2.75 51.84 1.94
CA LYS A 213 -2.09 52.81 2.84
C LYS A 213 -1.91 54.17 2.15
N ASN A 214 -1.51 54.18 0.88
CA ASN A 214 -1.40 55.43 0.11
C ASN A 214 -2.78 56.08 -0.08
N GLY A 215 -3.81 55.28 -0.37
CA GLY A 215 -5.20 55.74 -0.44
C GLY A 215 -5.70 56.32 0.89
N LEU A 216 -5.37 55.67 2.01
CA LEU A 216 -5.69 56.14 3.36
C LEU A 216 -5.06 57.51 3.65
N GLU A 217 -3.78 57.69 3.32
CA GLU A 217 -3.11 58.97 3.52
C GLU A 217 -3.76 60.07 2.67
N MET A 218 -4.08 59.78 1.41
CA MET A 218 -4.77 60.72 0.54
C MET A 218 -6.13 61.15 1.11
N VAL A 219 -6.97 60.22 1.59
CA VAL A 219 -8.27 60.59 2.16
C VAL A 219 -8.15 61.35 3.49
N LYS A 220 -7.11 61.10 4.29
CA LYS A 220 -6.80 61.91 5.48
C LYS A 220 -6.47 63.35 5.10
N GLN A 221 -5.64 63.56 4.09
CA GLN A 221 -5.33 64.90 3.59
C GLN A 221 -6.59 65.60 3.07
N LEU A 222 -7.41 64.92 2.27
CA LEU A 222 -8.68 65.49 1.79
C LEU A 222 -9.62 65.86 2.95
N GLN A 223 -9.62 65.11 4.04
CA GLN A 223 -10.45 65.42 5.21
C GLN A 223 -9.98 66.70 5.91
N LEU A 224 -8.66 66.91 6.03
CA LEU A 224 -8.09 68.14 6.62
C LEU A 224 -8.51 69.39 5.85
N TYR A 225 -8.67 69.29 4.53
CA TYR A 225 -9.16 70.35 3.67
C TYR A 225 -10.69 70.35 3.46
N ALA A 226 -11.44 69.60 4.29
CA ALA A 226 -12.91 69.46 4.24
C ALA A 226 -13.46 68.99 2.87
N ARG A 227 -12.67 68.22 2.11
CA ARG A 227 -13.04 67.65 0.79
C ARG A 227 -13.54 66.21 0.86
N THR A 228 -13.52 65.58 2.04
CA THR A 228 -14.16 64.28 2.30
C THR A 228 -14.59 64.18 3.76
N THR A 229 -15.26 63.09 4.12
CA THR A 229 -15.81 62.87 5.46
C THR A 229 -14.94 61.94 6.30
N ALA A 230 -15.13 61.96 7.63
CA ALA A 230 -14.48 61.00 8.53
C ALA A 230 -14.82 59.54 8.19
N LEU A 231 -15.98 59.29 7.56
CA LEU A 231 -16.39 57.95 7.13
C LEU A 231 -15.37 57.34 6.15
N ALA A 232 -14.84 58.14 5.21
CA ALA A 232 -13.85 57.69 4.23
C ALA A 232 -12.58 57.18 4.90
N VAL A 233 -12.04 57.98 5.82
CA VAL A 233 -10.84 57.62 6.59
C VAL A 233 -11.09 56.33 7.39
N ARG A 234 -12.21 56.23 8.11
CA ARG A 234 -12.52 55.03 8.90
C ARG A 234 -12.70 53.77 8.04
N ARG A 235 -13.26 53.88 6.83
CA ARG A 235 -13.40 52.75 5.89
C ARG A 235 -12.05 52.26 5.38
N TYR A 236 -11.15 53.17 4.97
CA TYR A 236 -9.79 52.79 4.57
C TYR A 236 -8.98 52.21 5.73
N GLU A 237 -9.09 52.78 6.94
CA GLU A 237 -8.44 52.22 8.14
C GLU A 237 -8.89 50.77 8.40
N ALA A 238 -10.20 50.51 8.30
CA ALA A 238 -10.77 49.18 8.47
C ALA A 238 -10.29 48.20 7.38
N GLU A 239 -10.24 48.61 6.11
CA GLU A 239 -9.80 47.72 5.03
C GLU A 239 -8.31 47.39 5.12
N VAL A 240 -7.46 48.38 5.46
CA VAL A 240 -6.03 48.14 5.74
C VAL A 240 -5.85 47.17 6.91
N ALA A 241 -6.62 47.33 8.00
CA ALA A 241 -6.55 46.44 9.15
C ALA A 241 -6.98 45.01 8.80
N LYS A 242 -8.07 44.85 8.04
CA LYS A 242 -8.55 43.56 7.54
C LYS A 242 -7.49 42.84 6.70
N ASN A 243 -6.87 43.55 5.75
CA ASN A 243 -5.85 42.94 4.90
C ASN A 243 -4.54 42.64 5.65
N LYS A 244 -4.17 43.45 6.64
CA LYS A 244 -3.08 43.11 7.57
C LYS A 244 -3.38 41.84 8.39
N SER A 245 -4.63 41.62 8.80
CA SER A 245 -5.04 40.37 9.46
C SER A 245 -4.86 39.17 8.54
N LYS A 246 -5.33 39.26 7.29
CA LYS A 246 -5.17 38.21 6.27
C LYS A 246 -3.70 37.87 5.98
N LEU A 247 -2.77 38.81 6.15
CA LEU A 247 -1.34 38.55 6.01
C LEU A 247 -0.85 37.51 7.03
N TYR A 248 -1.33 37.58 8.27
CA TYR A 248 -1.01 36.57 9.29
C TYR A 248 -1.64 35.22 8.99
N GLU A 249 -2.87 35.21 8.46
CA GLU A 249 -3.55 33.98 8.02
C GLU A 249 -2.74 33.29 6.89
N LEU A 250 -2.33 34.03 5.85
CA LEU A 250 -1.52 33.48 4.76
C LEU A 250 -0.15 32.97 5.24
N ASN A 251 0.53 33.70 6.14
CA ASN A 251 1.80 33.22 6.71
C ASN A 251 1.63 31.93 7.53
N GLN A 252 0.50 31.79 8.24
CA GLN A 252 0.17 30.56 8.94
C GLN A 252 -0.08 29.41 7.94
N HIS A 253 -0.81 29.65 6.85
CA HIS A 253 -1.01 28.64 5.80
C HIS A 253 0.32 28.21 5.16
N ILE A 254 1.20 29.17 4.83
CA ILE A 254 2.56 28.89 4.33
C ILE A 254 3.30 27.98 5.31
N THR A 255 3.30 28.30 6.60
CA THR A 255 3.96 27.50 7.64
C THR A 255 3.40 26.07 7.70
N VAL A 256 2.08 25.91 7.59
CA VAL A 256 1.43 24.57 7.59
C VAL A 256 1.85 23.76 6.38
N VAL A 257 1.88 24.37 5.19
CA VAL A 257 2.29 23.69 3.95
C VAL A 257 3.78 23.32 3.98
N GLU A 258 4.66 24.21 4.47
CA GLU A 258 6.07 23.89 4.68
C GLU A 258 6.25 22.70 5.64
N ASN A 259 5.48 22.67 6.73
CA ASN A 259 5.52 21.56 7.68
C ASN A 259 5.02 20.26 7.07
N ARG A 260 3.96 20.30 6.24
CA ARG A 260 3.48 19.14 5.49
C ARG A 260 4.55 18.62 4.54
N ILE A 261 5.23 19.49 3.80
CA ILE A 261 6.36 19.09 2.95
C ILE A 261 7.46 18.44 3.78
N ASN A 262 7.91 19.06 4.88
CA ASN A 262 8.96 18.48 5.73
C ASN A 262 8.59 17.09 6.30
N PHE A 263 7.32 16.90 6.67
CA PHE A 263 6.80 15.60 7.07
C PHE A 263 6.96 14.56 5.95
N LEU A 264 6.55 14.88 4.72
CA LEU A 264 6.71 14.00 3.56
C LEU A 264 8.18 13.71 3.24
N LEU A 265 9.06 14.68 3.46
CA LEU A 265 10.52 14.53 3.36
C LEU A 265 11.14 13.72 4.51
N GLY A 266 10.39 13.38 5.54
CA GLY A 266 10.87 12.63 6.71
C GLY A 266 11.83 13.43 7.60
N ARG A 267 11.70 14.77 7.65
CA ARG A 267 12.56 15.66 8.46
C ARG A 267 11.75 16.66 9.30
N ALA A 268 12.40 17.31 10.25
CA ALA A 268 11.78 18.32 11.12
C ALA A 268 11.38 19.60 10.33
N PRO A 269 10.36 20.35 10.83
CA PRO A 269 9.95 21.65 10.30
C PRO A 269 11.11 22.61 10.02
N GLN A 270 11.17 23.13 8.78
CA GLN A 270 12.08 24.19 8.36
C GLN A 270 11.57 24.87 7.08
N PRO A 271 12.02 26.09 6.75
CA PRO A 271 11.65 26.75 5.50
C PRO A 271 11.97 25.90 4.26
N ILE A 272 11.12 25.99 3.24
CA ILE A 272 11.31 25.28 1.96
C ILE A 272 11.86 26.24 0.90
N GLN A 273 13.06 25.94 0.39
CA GLN A 273 13.64 26.72 -0.72
C GLN A 273 12.78 26.57 -1.99
N ARG A 274 12.45 27.70 -2.62
CA ARG A 274 11.58 27.75 -3.80
C ARG A 274 11.73 29.07 -4.56
N VAL A 275 11.25 29.09 -5.81
CA VAL A 275 11.15 30.30 -6.64
C VAL A 275 9.70 30.42 -7.09
N SER A 276 8.98 31.39 -6.52
CA SER A 276 7.54 31.61 -6.82
C SER A 276 7.29 32.63 -7.93
N SER A 277 8.32 33.38 -8.35
CA SER A 277 8.26 34.23 -9.54
C SER A 277 8.17 33.36 -10.79
N GLY A 278 7.09 33.48 -11.57
CA GLY A 278 6.85 32.63 -12.74
C GLY A 278 5.66 31.67 -12.60
N PHE A 279 5.05 31.56 -11.41
CA PHE A 279 3.96 30.61 -11.17
C PHE A 279 2.75 30.84 -12.09
N MET A 280 2.39 32.11 -12.33
CA MET A 280 1.26 32.44 -13.20
C MET A 280 1.56 32.15 -14.68
N GLU A 281 2.84 32.17 -15.06
CA GLU A 281 3.36 31.91 -16.40
C GLU A 281 3.53 30.42 -16.72
N LEU A 282 3.54 29.54 -15.71
CA LEU A 282 3.62 28.09 -15.89
C LEU A 282 2.46 27.58 -16.75
N LYS A 283 2.74 26.88 -17.85
CA LYS A 283 1.67 26.28 -18.68
C LYS A 283 1.51 24.81 -18.30
N PRO A 284 0.28 24.35 -17.98
CA PRO A 284 0.03 22.91 -17.83
C PRO A 284 0.47 22.16 -19.09
N LYS A 285 1.22 21.08 -18.92
CA LYS A 285 1.67 20.21 -20.02
C LYS A 285 0.47 19.50 -20.64
N VAL A 286 0.43 19.40 -21.96
CA VAL A 286 -0.58 18.60 -22.67
C VAL A 286 -0.21 17.13 -22.53
N LEU A 287 -1.02 16.37 -21.78
CA LEU A 287 -0.75 14.96 -21.51
C LEU A 287 -1.44 14.05 -22.53
N LYS A 288 -0.71 13.02 -22.95
CA LYS A 288 -1.24 11.91 -23.75
C LYS A 288 -1.75 10.81 -22.83
N THR A 289 -3.05 10.53 -22.92
CA THR A 289 -3.76 9.62 -22.00
C THR A 289 -3.68 8.16 -22.41
N GLY A 290 -3.30 7.88 -23.65
CA GLY A 290 -3.32 6.52 -24.19
C GLY A 290 -4.72 5.93 -24.24
N ILE A 291 -4.79 4.60 -24.22
CA ILE A 291 -6.04 3.83 -24.22
C ILE A 291 -6.31 3.18 -22.84
N PRO A 292 -7.58 2.99 -22.44
CA PRO A 292 -7.94 2.45 -21.12
C PRO A 292 -7.30 1.11 -20.76
N SER A 293 -7.10 0.22 -21.74
CA SER A 293 -6.47 -1.09 -21.50
C SER A 293 -5.03 -1.00 -21.02
N GLN A 294 -4.32 0.10 -21.29
CA GLN A 294 -2.96 0.32 -20.79
C GLN A 294 -2.92 0.57 -19.27
N LEU A 295 -4.04 0.94 -18.63
CA LEU A 295 -4.10 1.12 -17.18
C LEU A 295 -3.69 -0.16 -16.45
N LEU A 296 -4.08 -1.32 -16.96
CA LEU A 296 -3.78 -2.63 -16.36
C LEU A 296 -2.27 -2.87 -16.26
N GLN A 297 -1.49 -2.33 -17.19
CA GLN A 297 -0.04 -2.49 -17.23
C GLN A 297 0.68 -1.35 -16.49
N ASN A 298 0.18 -0.13 -16.62
CA ASN A 298 0.88 1.05 -16.11
C ASN A 298 0.67 1.22 -14.61
N ARG A 299 -0.55 1.00 -14.11
CA ARG A 299 -0.91 1.31 -12.72
C ARG A 299 -0.45 0.22 -11.74
N PRO A 300 0.38 0.57 -10.74
CA PRO A 300 0.83 -0.41 -9.77
C PRO A 300 -0.27 -0.96 -8.86
N ASP A 301 -1.31 -0.19 -8.53
CA ASP A 301 -2.43 -0.67 -7.70
C ASP A 301 -3.25 -1.76 -8.41
N ILE A 302 -3.45 -1.66 -9.72
CA ILE A 302 -4.12 -2.70 -10.51
C ILE A 302 -3.25 -3.97 -10.56
N ARG A 303 -1.94 -3.82 -10.82
CA ARG A 303 -0.99 -4.93 -10.83
C ARG A 303 -0.89 -5.63 -9.47
N GLN A 304 -0.92 -4.86 -8.39
CA GLN A 304 -0.97 -5.41 -7.02
C GLN A 304 -2.23 -6.28 -6.85
N ALA A 305 -3.40 -5.77 -7.19
CA ALA A 305 -4.66 -6.50 -7.05
C ALA A 305 -4.71 -7.76 -7.94
N GLU A 306 -4.13 -7.74 -9.14
CA GLU A 306 -4.01 -8.91 -10.01
C GLU A 306 -3.14 -10.02 -9.38
N LEU A 307 -2.02 -9.64 -8.76
CA LEU A 307 -1.13 -10.57 -8.05
C LEU A 307 -1.78 -11.15 -6.80
N GLU A 308 -2.54 -10.35 -6.05
CA GLU A 308 -3.31 -10.77 -4.89
C GLU A 308 -4.45 -11.73 -5.29
N LEU A 309 -5.16 -11.46 -6.38
CA LEU A 309 -6.16 -12.37 -6.97
C LEU A 309 -5.52 -13.71 -7.36
N SER A 310 -4.36 -13.67 -8.00
CA SER A 310 -3.60 -14.86 -8.38
C SER A 310 -3.16 -15.68 -7.15
N ALA A 311 -2.73 -15.01 -6.08
CA ALA A 311 -2.38 -15.64 -4.81
C ALA A 311 -3.60 -16.29 -4.16
N ALA A 312 -4.75 -15.60 -4.14
CA ALA A 312 -6.00 -16.13 -3.59
C ALA A 312 -6.48 -17.39 -4.35
N ALA A 313 -6.35 -17.42 -5.68
CA ALA A 313 -6.67 -18.60 -6.48
C ALA A 313 -5.78 -19.82 -6.13
N LEU A 314 -4.49 -19.60 -5.83
CA LEU A 314 -3.61 -20.67 -5.36
C LEU A 314 -3.91 -21.10 -3.91
N ASN A 315 -4.32 -20.18 -3.05
CA ASN A 315 -4.75 -20.50 -1.69
C ASN A 315 -5.96 -21.45 -1.65
N ILE A 316 -6.87 -21.38 -2.63
CA ILE A 316 -7.93 -22.40 -2.78
C ILE A 316 -7.31 -23.80 -2.98
N LYS A 317 -6.26 -23.92 -3.80
CA LYS A 317 -5.59 -25.20 -4.05
C LYS A 317 -4.87 -25.71 -2.82
N VAL A 318 -4.24 -24.82 -2.03
CA VAL A 318 -3.61 -25.16 -0.74
C VAL A 318 -4.67 -25.68 0.24
N ALA A 319 -5.76 -24.95 0.43
CA ALA A 319 -6.85 -25.37 1.32
C ALA A 319 -7.52 -26.67 0.84
N ARG A 320 -7.65 -26.87 -0.47
CA ARG A 320 -8.18 -28.11 -1.04
C ARG A 320 -7.28 -29.30 -0.73
N ALA A 321 -5.96 -29.11 -0.68
CA ALA A 321 -5.03 -30.18 -0.40
C ALA A 321 -5.18 -30.76 1.02
N ASN A 322 -5.76 -30.00 1.97
CA ASN A 322 -6.06 -30.49 3.32
C ASN A 322 -7.15 -31.58 3.35
N PHE A 323 -7.90 -31.80 2.26
CA PHE A 323 -8.84 -32.92 2.17
C PHE A 323 -8.17 -34.26 1.84
N TYR A 324 -6.94 -34.24 1.32
CA TYR A 324 -6.22 -35.44 0.91
C TYR A 324 -5.28 -35.96 2.01
N PRO A 325 -4.90 -37.25 1.98
CA PRO A 325 -3.93 -37.79 2.92
C PRO A 325 -2.56 -37.09 2.80
N SER A 326 -1.91 -36.79 3.92
CA SER A 326 -0.50 -36.38 3.96
C SER A 326 0.40 -37.60 4.14
N PHE A 327 1.60 -37.52 3.56
CA PHE A 327 2.63 -38.57 3.63
C PHE A 327 3.87 -38.00 4.28
N SER A 328 4.23 -38.48 5.47
CA SER A 328 5.44 -38.08 6.19
C SER A 328 6.45 -39.22 6.23
N ILE A 329 7.73 -38.87 6.17
CA ILE A 329 8.85 -39.75 6.46
C ILE A 329 9.49 -39.27 7.74
N ASN A 330 9.54 -40.15 8.74
CA ASN A 330 10.26 -39.96 9.98
C ASN A 330 11.50 -40.87 9.96
N ALA A 331 12.67 -40.31 10.26
CA ALA A 331 13.90 -41.06 10.40
C ALA A 331 14.62 -40.66 11.68
N GLY A 332 15.23 -41.61 12.37
CA GLY A 332 15.98 -41.38 13.60
C GLY A 332 17.30 -42.13 13.57
N ILE A 333 18.35 -41.51 14.11
CA ILE A 333 19.62 -42.18 14.38
C ILE A 333 20.23 -41.60 15.65
N GLY A 334 20.68 -42.48 16.55
CA GLY A 334 21.26 -42.06 17.80
C GLY A 334 21.49 -43.22 18.73
N PHE A 335 21.31 -42.95 20.01
CA PHE A 335 21.54 -43.88 21.08
C PHE A 335 20.30 -44.00 21.95
N GLU A 336 20.00 -45.21 22.40
CA GLU A 336 18.91 -45.51 23.32
C GLU A 336 19.38 -46.56 24.33
N ALA A 337 19.13 -46.31 25.62
CA ALA A 337 19.49 -47.25 26.68
C ALA A 337 18.62 -47.07 27.92
N PHE A 338 18.38 -48.17 28.63
CA PHE A 338 17.62 -48.14 29.87
C PHE A 338 18.39 -47.57 31.09
N ALA A 339 19.69 -47.30 30.93
CA ALA A 339 20.52 -46.64 31.94
C ALA A 339 21.64 -45.82 31.30
N LEU A 340 21.91 -44.63 31.84
CA LEU A 340 22.91 -43.69 31.32
C LEU A 340 24.30 -44.29 31.10
N LYS A 341 24.75 -45.20 31.99
CA LYS A 341 26.07 -45.85 31.86
C LYS A 341 26.21 -46.74 30.62
N TYR A 342 25.10 -47.13 30.00
CA TYR A 342 25.08 -47.93 28.78
C TYR A 342 24.86 -47.06 27.55
N LEU A 343 24.42 -45.81 27.69
CA LEU A 343 23.90 -44.99 26.59
C LEU A 343 24.86 -44.86 25.40
N ILE A 344 26.17 -44.76 25.63
CA ILE A 344 27.17 -44.60 24.56
C ILE A 344 27.95 -45.89 24.25
N ASN A 345 27.47 -47.03 24.75
CA ASN A 345 28.07 -48.32 24.44
C ASN A 345 27.76 -48.68 22.98
N THR A 346 28.82 -48.87 22.19
CA THR A 346 28.72 -49.17 20.78
C THR A 346 29.21 -50.59 20.51
N PRO A 347 28.48 -51.39 19.71
CA PRO A 347 27.29 -51.06 18.93
C PRO A 347 25.94 -51.22 19.69
N GLU A 348 25.95 -51.66 20.95
CA GLU A 348 24.75 -52.18 21.62
C GLU A 348 23.65 -51.15 21.87
N SER A 349 24.02 -49.88 22.08
CA SER A 349 23.06 -48.80 22.32
C SER A 349 22.78 -47.96 21.07
N LEU A 350 23.37 -48.29 19.92
CA LEU A 350 23.08 -47.60 18.66
C LEU A 350 21.65 -47.95 18.18
N ALA A 351 20.81 -46.93 18.05
CA ALA A 351 19.44 -47.04 17.58
C ALA A 351 19.27 -46.28 16.26
N ALA A 352 18.58 -46.91 15.30
CA ALA A 352 18.21 -46.27 14.04
C ALA A 352 16.80 -46.70 13.62
N SER A 353 16.03 -45.77 13.07
CA SER A 353 14.65 -46.01 12.62
C SER A 353 14.34 -45.23 11.35
N ILE A 354 13.50 -45.82 10.50
CA ILE A 354 12.89 -45.14 9.37
C ILE A 354 11.45 -45.63 9.26
N ALA A 355 10.51 -44.70 9.27
CA ALA A 355 9.08 -44.97 9.23
C ALA A 355 8.39 -44.00 8.27
N GLY A 356 7.57 -44.54 7.38
CA GLY A 356 6.62 -43.76 6.60
C GLY A 356 5.26 -43.74 7.31
N GLU A 357 4.63 -42.58 7.37
CA GLU A 357 3.32 -42.38 7.97
C GLU A 357 2.36 -41.76 6.94
N LEU A 358 1.11 -42.23 6.96
CA LEU A 358 0.02 -41.71 6.15
C LEU A 358 -1.08 -41.26 7.10
N VAL A 359 -1.40 -39.96 7.07
CA VAL A 359 -2.47 -39.39 7.90
C VAL A 359 -3.55 -38.84 6.99
N ALA A 360 -4.79 -39.27 7.19
CA ALA A 360 -5.94 -38.80 6.43
C ALA A 360 -7.05 -38.32 7.39
N PRO A 361 -7.64 -37.14 7.17
CA PRO A 361 -8.79 -36.70 7.97
C PRO A 361 -10.03 -37.51 7.59
N LEU A 362 -10.56 -38.31 8.54
CA LEU A 362 -11.73 -39.16 8.31
C LEU A 362 -13.00 -38.66 9.02
N VAL A 363 -12.87 -38.15 10.25
CA VAL A 363 -13.99 -37.75 11.11
C VAL A 363 -13.88 -36.25 11.46
N ASN A 364 -15.03 -35.55 11.51
CA ASN A 364 -15.14 -34.12 11.84
C ASN A 364 -14.29 -33.19 10.94
N LYS A 365 -14.65 -33.12 9.64
CA LYS A 365 -13.98 -32.28 8.64
C LYS A 365 -14.38 -30.80 8.67
N ASN A 366 -15.10 -30.35 9.70
CA ASN A 366 -15.68 -29.00 9.72
C ASN A 366 -14.63 -27.89 9.60
N ALA A 367 -13.47 -28.05 10.24
CA ALA A 367 -12.37 -27.09 10.13
C ALA A 367 -11.82 -27.00 8.70
N ILE A 368 -11.54 -28.15 8.06
CA ILE A 368 -11.02 -28.21 6.68
C ILE A 368 -12.04 -27.64 5.68
N ILE A 369 -13.33 -27.96 5.87
CA ILE A 369 -14.42 -27.40 5.06
C ILE A 369 -14.50 -25.88 5.25
N ALA A 370 -14.39 -25.38 6.48
CA ALA A 370 -14.41 -23.96 6.76
C ALA A 370 -13.21 -23.23 6.15
N GLU A 371 -11.99 -23.76 6.28
CA GLU A 371 -10.78 -23.20 5.64
C GLU A 371 -10.92 -23.12 4.12
N TYR A 372 -11.43 -24.19 3.49
CA TYR A 372 -11.68 -24.19 2.05
C TYR A 372 -12.73 -23.16 1.65
N LYS A 373 -13.86 -23.08 2.36
CA LYS A 373 -14.89 -22.05 2.11
C LYS A 373 -14.33 -20.64 2.30
N ASN A 374 -13.51 -20.41 3.32
CA ASN A 374 -12.82 -19.14 3.55
C ASN A 374 -11.88 -18.80 2.39
N ALA A 375 -11.12 -19.75 1.86
CA ALA A 375 -10.24 -19.53 0.71
C ALA A 375 -11.04 -19.18 -0.57
N ASN A 376 -12.19 -19.83 -0.81
CA ASN A 376 -13.06 -19.48 -1.94
C ASN A 376 -13.64 -18.07 -1.77
N ALA A 377 -14.15 -17.74 -0.58
CA ALA A 377 -14.68 -16.40 -0.30
C ALA A 377 -13.61 -15.30 -0.47
N LYS A 378 -12.38 -15.55 -0.01
CA LYS A 378 -11.24 -14.63 -0.21
C LYS A 378 -10.87 -14.45 -1.69
N GLN A 379 -10.94 -15.50 -2.51
CA GLN A 379 -10.71 -15.37 -3.95
C GLN A 379 -11.81 -14.55 -4.64
N ILE A 380 -13.06 -14.75 -4.25
CA ILE A 380 -14.18 -13.94 -4.76
C ILE A 380 -14.02 -12.48 -4.35
N GLN A 381 -13.63 -12.21 -3.09
CA GLN A 381 -13.31 -10.87 -2.61
C GLN A 381 -12.19 -10.23 -3.44
N ALA A 382 -11.07 -10.93 -3.63
CA ALA A 382 -9.94 -10.43 -4.42
C ALA A 382 -10.33 -10.15 -5.89
N ALA A 383 -11.25 -10.94 -6.47
CA ALA A 383 -11.75 -10.69 -7.81
C ALA A 383 -12.56 -9.38 -7.89
N TYR A 384 -13.40 -9.10 -6.90
CA TYR A 384 -14.12 -7.82 -6.83
C TYR A 384 -13.20 -6.64 -6.51
N GLU A 385 -12.18 -6.83 -5.67
CA GLU A 385 -11.18 -5.79 -5.39
C GLU A 385 -10.39 -5.43 -6.67
N TYR A 386 -10.03 -6.42 -7.48
CA TYR A 386 -9.41 -6.21 -8.79
C TYR A 386 -10.35 -5.47 -9.76
N GLU A 387 -11.60 -5.92 -9.92
CA GLU A 387 -12.61 -5.24 -10.75
C GLU A 387 -12.83 -3.78 -10.30
N GLN A 388 -12.94 -3.56 -8.99
CA GLN A 388 -13.10 -2.24 -8.39
C GLN A 388 -11.88 -1.35 -8.65
N SER A 389 -10.66 -1.89 -8.60
CA SER A 389 -9.43 -1.15 -8.89
C SER A 389 -9.40 -0.65 -10.34
N ILE A 390 -9.86 -1.47 -11.29
CA ILE A 390 -9.96 -1.12 -12.71
C ILE A 390 -10.99 0.00 -12.93
N ILE A 391 -12.19 -0.14 -12.36
CA ILE A 391 -13.26 0.86 -12.50
C ILE A 391 -12.85 2.18 -11.86
N LYS A 392 -12.23 2.13 -10.67
CA LYS A 392 -11.71 3.32 -9.97
C LYS A 392 -10.67 4.02 -10.83
N ALA A 393 -9.68 3.30 -11.35
CA ALA A 393 -8.63 3.86 -12.18
C ALA A 393 -9.16 4.52 -13.46
N TYR A 394 -10.09 3.85 -14.14
CA TYR A 394 -10.74 4.42 -15.32
C TYR A 394 -11.49 5.72 -14.98
N THR A 395 -12.24 5.72 -13.88
CA THR A 395 -13.02 6.87 -13.42
C THR A 395 -12.12 8.05 -13.03
N GLU A 396 -11.00 7.79 -12.36
CA GLU A 396 -10.01 8.82 -12.01
C GLU A 396 -9.47 9.53 -13.26
N VAL A 397 -9.07 8.78 -14.29
CA VAL A 397 -8.58 9.38 -15.54
C VAL A 397 -9.68 10.17 -16.26
N ALA A 398 -10.89 9.61 -16.38
CA ALA A 398 -12.01 10.29 -17.03
C ALA A 398 -12.36 11.61 -16.32
N ASN A 399 -12.38 11.61 -14.98
CA ASN A 399 -12.60 12.80 -14.18
C ASN A 399 -11.51 13.85 -14.40
N GLN A 400 -10.23 13.45 -14.41
CA GLN A 400 -9.14 14.41 -14.58
C GLN A 400 -9.10 15.02 -15.98
N ILE A 401 -9.42 14.25 -17.03
CA ILE A 401 -9.56 14.78 -18.39
C ILE A 401 -10.66 15.87 -18.45
N SER A 402 -11.82 15.60 -17.84
CA SER A 402 -12.91 16.57 -17.76
C SER A 402 -12.54 17.79 -16.90
N ASN A 403 -11.84 17.56 -15.79
CA ASN A 403 -11.40 18.61 -14.87
C ASN A 403 -10.44 19.60 -15.54
N ILE A 404 -9.43 19.09 -16.26
CA ILE A 404 -8.47 19.93 -16.99
C ILE A 404 -9.17 20.82 -18.03
N ASP A 405 -10.11 20.27 -18.81
CA ASP A 405 -10.86 21.03 -19.82
C ASP A 405 -11.71 22.15 -19.20
N ASN A 406 -12.40 21.86 -18.09
CA ASN A 406 -13.21 22.85 -17.39
C ASN A 406 -12.35 23.92 -16.69
N LEU A 407 -11.22 23.52 -16.11
CA LEU A 407 -10.29 24.45 -15.46
C LEU A 407 -9.61 25.38 -16.45
N ASP A 408 -9.30 24.94 -17.68
CA ASP A 408 -8.80 25.81 -18.75
C ASP A 408 -9.79 26.92 -19.11
N LYS A 409 -11.06 26.55 -19.35
CA LYS A 409 -12.14 27.52 -19.61
C LYS A 409 -12.35 28.48 -18.44
N ASN A 410 -12.34 27.97 -17.22
CA ASN A 410 -12.47 28.79 -16.01
C ASN A 410 -11.31 29.77 -15.87
N TYR A 411 -10.07 29.31 -16.05
CA TYR A 411 -8.88 30.16 -15.97
C TYR A 411 -8.91 31.30 -17.00
N GLN A 412 -9.31 31.02 -18.24
CA GLN A 412 -9.46 32.05 -19.28
C GLN A 412 -10.48 33.12 -18.87
N LEU A 413 -11.66 32.73 -18.37
CA LEU A 413 -12.68 33.67 -17.91
C LEU A 413 -12.23 34.48 -16.69
N LYS A 414 -11.57 33.85 -15.72
CA LYS A 414 -10.99 34.53 -14.55
C LYS A 414 -9.89 35.50 -14.93
N THR A 415 -9.08 35.17 -15.95
CA THR A 415 -8.06 36.07 -16.49
C THR A 415 -8.70 37.33 -17.06
N SER A 416 -9.69 37.18 -17.95
CA SER A 416 -10.44 38.30 -18.52
C SER A 416 -11.15 39.14 -17.44
N GLN A 417 -11.67 38.51 -16.39
CA GLN A 417 -12.26 39.21 -15.25
C GLN A 417 -11.23 40.10 -14.53
N VAL A 418 -10.05 39.56 -14.24
CA VAL A 418 -8.97 40.31 -13.57
C VAL A 418 -8.48 41.46 -14.45
N GLU A 419 -8.36 41.26 -15.76
CA GLU A 419 -7.99 42.32 -16.70
C GLU A 419 -9.01 43.47 -16.73
N ALA A 420 -10.31 43.15 -16.81
CA ALA A 420 -11.37 44.15 -16.78
C ALA A 420 -11.43 44.91 -15.45
N LEU A 421 -11.27 44.22 -14.32
CA LEU A 421 -11.23 44.85 -13.00
C LEU A 421 -9.98 45.73 -12.80
N ALA A 422 -8.83 45.32 -13.35
CA ALA A 422 -7.62 46.13 -13.32
C ALA A 422 -7.80 47.45 -14.11
N GLN A 423 -8.47 47.41 -15.27
CA GLN A 423 -8.84 48.62 -16.02
C GLN A 423 -9.86 49.47 -15.25
N SER A 424 -10.83 48.85 -14.56
CA SER A 424 -11.80 49.54 -13.71
C SER A 424 -11.15 50.35 -12.60
N ILE A 425 -10.05 49.86 -12.01
CA ILE A 425 -9.26 50.63 -11.02
C ILE A 425 -8.71 51.92 -11.63
N ASP A 426 -8.16 51.87 -12.85
CA ASP A 426 -7.61 53.06 -13.50
C ASP A 426 -8.71 54.11 -13.76
N VAL A 427 -9.85 53.66 -14.30
CA VAL A 427 -11.02 54.52 -14.53
C VAL A 427 -11.53 55.13 -13.23
N ALA A 428 -11.69 54.32 -12.17
CA ALA A 428 -12.13 54.80 -10.86
C ALA A 428 -11.17 55.85 -10.29
N ASN A 429 -9.85 55.64 -10.42
CA ASN A 429 -8.84 56.60 -9.98
C ASN A 429 -8.90 57.91 -10.77
N GLN A 430 -9.06 57.86 -12.09
CA GLN A 430 -9.17 59.06 -12.93
C GLN A 430 -10.41 59.87 -12.56
N LEU A 431 -11.56 59.20 -12.43
CA LEU A 431 -12.79 59.87 -12.08
C LEU A 431 -12.76 60.46 -10.66
N PHE A 432 -12.17 59.74 -9.69
CA PHE A 432 -11.95 60.24 -8.33
C PHE A 432 -11.09 61.51 -8.32
N LYS A 433 -9.98 61.53 -9.08
CA LYS A 433 -9.13 62.73 -9.23
C LYS A 433 -9.88 63.91 -9.84
N SER A 434 -10.83 63.65 -10.74
CA SER A 434 -11.67 64.67 -11.36
C SER A 434 -12.91 65.06 -10.53
N ALA A 435 -13.02 64.56 -9.29
CA ALA A 435 -14.15 64.77 -8.38
C ALA A 435 -15.51 64.30 -8.94
N ARG A 436 -15.51 63.27 -9.79
CA ARG A 436 -16.72 62.72 -10.45
C ARG A 436 -17.31 61.48 -9.78
N VAL A 437 -16.57 60.83 -8.89
CA VAL A 437 -17.03 59.67 -8.09
C VAL A 437 -16.39 59.70 -6.70
N ASP A 438 -16.97 58.93 -5.78
CA ASP A 438 -16.58 58.92 -4.37
C ASP A 438 -15.39 57.98 -4.12
N TYR A 439 -14.73 58.12 -2.97
CA TYR A 439 -13.61 57.25 -2.56
C TYR A 439 -14.02 55.77 -2.48
N LEU A 440 -15.32 55.51 -2.30
CA LEU A 440 -15.89 54.19 -2.18
C LEU A 440 -15.75 53.39 -3.49
N ASP A 441 -15.89 54.03 -4.65
CA ASP A 441 -15.78 53.35 -5.95
C ASP A 441 -14.35 52.83 -6.19
N VAL A 442 -13.34 53.61 -5.81
CA VAL A 442 -11.93 53.19 -5.87
C VAL A 442 -11.68 52.03 -4.89
N LEU A 443 -12.17 52.14 -3.66
CA LEU A 443 -11.98 51.10 -2.64
C LEU A 443 -12.66 49.78 -3.03
N LEU A 444 -13.87 49.85 -3.60
CA LEU A 444 -14.60 48.68 -4.09
C LEU A 444 -13.89 48.04 -5.28
N ALA A 445 -13.46 48.83 -6.27
CA ALA A 445 -12.71 48.30 -7.42
C ALA A 445 -11.41 47.61 -6.98
N GLN A 446 -10.69 48.16 -5.99
CA GLN A 446 -9.51 47.54 -5.40
C GLN A 446 -9.82 46.23 -4.68
N ARG A 447 -10.91 46.18 -3.90
CA ARG A 447 -11.35 44.98 -3.19
C ARG A 447 -11.70 43.87 -4.18
N ASP A 448 -12.54 44.19 -5.15
CA ASP A 448 -13.03 43.20 -6.13
C ASP A 448 -11.88 42.67 -6.99
N THR A 449 -10.88 43.51 -7.33
CA THR A 449 -9.66 43.08 -8.03
C THR A 449 -8.79 42.16 -7.16
N LEU A 450 -8.64 42.44 -5.86
CA LEU A 450 -7.86 41.59 -4.96
C LEU A 450 -8.49 40.21 -4.83
N ASP A 451 -9.81 40.15 -4.65
CA ASP A 451 -10.55 38.89 -4.55
C ASP A 451 -10.49 38.11 -5.88
N ALA A 452 -10.67 38.78 -7.02
CA ALA A 452 -10.53 38.13 -8.33
C ALA A 452 -9.12 37.61 -8.62
N LYS A 453 -8.06 38.34 -8.20
CA LYS A 453 -6.67 37.87 -8.31
C LYS A 453 -6.41 36.64 -7.46
N LYS A 454 -6.99 36.57 -6.25
CA LYS A 454 -6.92 35.39 -5.39
C LYS A 454 -7.55 34.18 -6.08
N ASP A 455 -8.78 34.32 -6.57
CA ASP A 455 -9.49 33.27 -7.30
C ASP A 455 -8.71 32.77 -8.53
N LEU A 456 -8.07 33.69 -9.26
CA LEU A 456 -7.26 33.36 -10.43
C LEU A 456 -6.03 32.51 -10.05
N ILE A 457 -5.34 32.87 -8.96
CA ILE A 457 -4.21 32.09 -8.43
C ILE A 457 -4.67 30.70 -7.97
N GLU A 458 -5.79 30.60 -7.25
CA GLU A 458 -6.32 29.30 -6.83
C GLU A 458 -6.74 28.43 -8.01
N THR A 459 -7.33 29.05 -9.05
CA THR A 459 -7.69 28.34 -10.30
C THR A 459 -6.43 27.86 -11.02
N LYS A 460 -5.36 28.67 -11.03
CA LYS A 460 -4.06 28.28 -11.57
C LYS A 460 -3.47 27.07 -10.84
N GLN A 461 -3.50 27.10 -9.51
CA GLN A 461 -3.07 25.96 -8.69
C GLN A 461 -3.84 24.70 -9.06
N LYS A 462 -5.18 24.78 -9.13
CA LYS A 462 -6.04 23.65 -9.53
C LYS A 462 -5.70 23.11 -10.93
N GLN A 463 -5.33 23.97 -11.89
CA GLN A 463 -4.88 23.51 -13.21
C GLN A 463 -3.61 22.66 -13.14
N ILE A 464 -2.65 23.08 -12.31
CA ILE A 464 -1.38 22.35 -12.14
C ILE A 464 -1.63 21.05 -11.35
N ASP A 465 -2.44 21.09 -10.30
CA ASP A 465 -2.82 19.90 -9.53
C ASP A 465 -3.54 18.87 -10.43
N ALA A 466 -4.48 19.31 -11.28
CA ALA A 466 -5.16 18.42 -12.23
C ALA A 466 -4.20 17.75 -13.24
N MET A 467 -3.13 18.47 -13.65
CA MET A 467 -2.08 17.90 -14.49
C MET A 467 -1.28 16.82 -13.74
N VAL A 468 -0.91 17.07 -12.48
CA VAL A 468 -0.22 16.10 -11.63
C VAL A 468 -1.09 14.88 -11.38
N ASP A 469 -2.37 15.08 -11.06
CA ASP A 469 -3.34 14.03 -10.84
C ASP A 469 -3.58 13.18 -12.09
N LEU A 470 -3.62 13.77 -13.28
CA LEU A 470 -3.75 13.01 -14.52
C LEU A 470 -2.51 12.13 -14.75
N TYR A 471 -1.31 12.68 -14.58
CA TYR A 471 -0.06 11.90 -14.69
C TYR A 471 -0.03 10.72 -13.69
N LYS A 472 -0.41 10.97 -12.43
CA LYS A 472 -0.58 9.96 -11.39
C LYS A 472 -1.63 8.90 -11.79
N SER A 473 -2.81 9.32 -12.24
CA SER A 473 -3.94 8.43 -12.53
C SER A 473 -3.69 7.50 -13.71
N LEU A 474 -2.83 7.92 -14.65
CA LEU A 474 -2.35 7.10 -15.77
C LEU A 474 -1.34 6.01 -15.34
N GLY A 475 -0.84 6.07 -14.10
CA GLY A 475 0.17 5.14 -13.56
C GLY A 475 1.60 5.66 -13.57
N GLY A 476 1.80 6.96 -13.81
CA GLY A 476 3.10 7.62 -13.74
C GLY A 476 3.58 7.86 -12.30
N GLY A 477 4.81 8.34 -12.15
CA GLY A 477 5.32 8.85 -10.87
C GLY A 477 6.21 7.90 -10.07
N TRP A 478 6.14 6.59 -10.30
CA TRP A 478 6.95 5.61 -9.57
C TRP A 478 8.31 5.31 -10.21
N GLN A 479 8.52 5.74 -11.47
CA GLN A 479 9.72 5.47 -12.30
C GLN A 479 10.72 6.61 -12.36
#